data_AF-A0A7C9FB11-F1
#
_entry.id   AF-A0A7C9FB11-F1
#
_cell.length_a   1.000
_cell.length_b   1.000
_cell.length_c   1.000
_cell.angle_alpha   90.00
_cell.angle_beta   90.00
_cell.angle_gamma   90.00
#
_symmetry.space_group_name_H-M   'P 1'
#
loop_
_entity.id
_entity.type
_entity.pdbx_description
1 polymer ?
#
loop_
_entity_poly.entity_id
_entity_poly.type
_entity_poly.pdbx_seq_one_letter_code
_entity_poly.pdbx_strand_id
1 'polypeptide(L)'
;MRTFVHEEGRLPHELAADLGRYRRRVFVEQLGWALPSANECFERDQFDRDDTVYVFARNAGGDMCGCARLLPTTRPYLLKSLFADLIAEDMPLPQSAAVWELSRFAATDDDGGPGNAEWAVRPMLAAVVECAAQLGARQLIGVTFASMERLFRRIGIHAHRAGPPKQVDGRLVVACWIDIDPQTFAALGIEPGQAARQAIAA
;
A
#
# COMPACT_ATOMS: atom_id res chain seq x y z
N MET A 1 7.15 13.26 -8.45
CA MET A 1 6.95 13.05 -6.99
C MET A 1 8.22 12.54 -6.35
N ARG A 2 8.38 12.74 -5.03
CA ARG A 2 9.45 12.15 -4.21
C ARG A 2 8.82 11.27 -3.13
N THR A 3 9.33 10.06 -2.96
CA THR A 3 8.86 9.09 -1.96
C THR A 3 9.67 9.16 -0.67
N PHE A 4 9.02 8.80 0.43
CA PHE A 4 9.56 8.80 1.79
C PHE A 4 9.01 7.58 2.53
N VAL A 5 9.78 7.08 3.49
CA VAL A 5 9.39 5.97 4.36
C VAL A 5 9.41 6.46 5.81
N HIS A 6 8.38 6.12 6.57
CA HIS A 6 8.36 6.22 8.02
C HIS A 6 8.17 4.80 8.58
N GLU A 7 9.22 4.25 9.18
CA GLU A 7 9.21 2.88 9.72
C GLU A 7 9.53 2.82 11.23
N GLU A 8 9.90 3.95 11.84
CA GLU A 8 10.32 4.01 13.24
C GLU A 8 9.25 4.62 14.14
N GLY A 9 8.59 3.74 14.90
CA GLY A 9 7.74 4.16 16.01
C GLY A 9 6.56 5.05 15.61
N ARG A 10 6.09 5.82 16.59
CA ARG A 10 4.92 6.68 16.43
C ARG A 10 5.15 7.75 15.36
N LEU A 11 4.19 7.89 14.44
CA LEU A 11 4.17 8.99 13.48
C LEU A 11 4.26 10.37 14.18
N PRO A 12 5.17 11.25 13.73
CA PRO A 12 5.17 12.64 14.16
C PRO A 12 3.81 13.30 13.92
N HIS A 13 3.39 14.19 14.83
CA HIS A 13 2.04 14.77 14.82
C HIS A 13 1.67 15.43 13.48
N GLU A 14 2.58 16.19 12.89
CA GLU A 14 2.36 16.86 11.61
C GLU A 14 2.20 15.87 10.44
N LEU A 15 3.06 14.85 10.39
CA LEU A 15 2.97 13.80 9.36
C LEU A 15 1.69 12.97 9.51
N ALA A 16 1.29 12.64 10.74
CA ALA A 16 0.04 11.95 11.01
C ALA A 16 -1.17 12.76 10.54
N ALA A 17 -1.15 14.08 10.75
CA ALA A 17 -2.21 14.98 10.31
C ALA A 17 -2.26 15.08 8.77
N ASP A 18 -1.10 15.26 8.11
CA ASP A 18 -1.02 15.29 6.64
C ASP A 18 -1.52 13.99 6.01
N LEU A 19 -1.04 12.86 6.51
CA LEU A 19 -1.43 11.53 6.04
C LEU A 19 -2.92 11.30 6.24
N GLY A 20 -3.47 11.63 7.41
CA GLY A 20 -4.88 11.48 7.71
C GLY A 20 -5.77 12.34 6.78
N ARG A 21 -5.36 13.57 6.47
CA ARG A 21 -6.08 14.45 5.52
C ARG A 21 -6.04 13.90 4.09
N TYR A 22 -4.86 13.47 3.63
CA TYR A 22 -4.72 12.89 2.30
C TYR A 22 -5.57 11.62 2.15
N ARG A 23 -5.49 10.72 3.13
CA ARG A 23 -6.29 9.50 3.16
C ARG A 23 -7.78 9.79 3.16
N ARG A 24 -8.25 10.78 3.93
CA ARG A 24 -9.66 11.19 3.91
C ARG A 24 -10.09 11.64 2.52
N ARG A 25 -9.33 12.55 1.90
CA ARG A 25 -9.60 13.04 0.55
C ARG A 25 -9.72 11.90 -0.45
N VAL A 26 -8.80 10.93 -0.42
CA VAL A 26 -8.81 9.81 -1.35
C VAL A 26 -9.92 8.79 -1.00
N PHE A 27 -9.88 8.20 0.19
CA PHE A 27 -10.71 7.04 0.52
C PHE A 27 -12.16 7.42 0.84
N VAL A 28 -12.40 8.58 1.46
CA VAL A 28 -13.75 9.02 1.83
C VAL A 28 -14.34 9.91 0.74
N GLU A 29 -13.66 10.97 0.32
CA GLU A 29 -14.26 11.98 -0.57
C GLU A 29 -14.29 11.53 -2.03
N GLN A 30 -13.18 11.01 -2.55
CA GLN A 30 -13.09 10.56 -3.96
C GLN A 30 -13.64 9.14 -4.16
N LEU A 31 -13.30 8.21 -3.26
CA LEU A 31 -13.75 6.83 -3.34
C LEU A 31 -15.04 6.56 -2.56
N GLY A 32 -15.62 7.53 -1.85
CA GLY A 32 -16.94 7.38 -1.24
C GLY A 32 -17.03 6.25 -0.20
N TRP A 33 -15.92 5.83 0.42
CA TRP A 33 -15.96 4.76 1.40
C TRP A 33 -16.61 5.25 2.70
N ALA A 34 -17.63 4.52 3.15
CA ALA A 34 -18.24 4.73 4.47
C ALA A 34 -17.37 4.06 5.54
N LEU A 35 -16.27 4.71 5.93
CA LEU A 35 -15.36 4.22 6.96
C LEU A 35 -15.80 4.73 8.34
N PRO A 36 -16.23 3.85 9.27
CA PRO A 36 -16.66 4.29 10.61
C PRO A 36 -15.55 4.97 11.41
N SER A 37 -14.30 4.69 11.07
CA SER A 37 -13.12 5.20 11.75
C SER A 37 -12.63 6.55 11.22
N ALA A 38 -13.19 7.02 10.09
CA ALA A 38 -12.92 8.36 9.59
C ALA A 38 -13.74 9.40 10.35
N ASN A 39 -13.11 10.51 10.75
CA ASN A 39 -13.81 11.68 11.26
C ASN A 39 -13.85 12.79 10.20
N GLU A 40 -14.43 13.94 10.51
CA GLU A 40 -14.61 15.07 9.58
C GLU A 40 -13.30 15.58 8.96
N CYS A 41 -12.14 15.34 9.58
CA CYS A 41 -10.87 15.89 9.14
C CYS A 41 -9.85 14.83 8.69
N PHE A 42 -9.92 13.61 9.23
CA PHE A 42 -8.88 12.59 9.08
C PHE A 42 -9.47 11.19 8.88
N GLU A 43 -8.78 10.39 8.07
CA GLU A 43 -9.02 8.95 7.96
C GLU A 43 -7.87 8.19 8.66
N ARG A 44 -8.25 7.40 9.66
CA ARG A 44 -7.37 6.53 10.44
C ARG A 44 -8.18 5.34 10.94
N ASP A 45 -7.58 4.17 11.15
CA ASP A 45 -8.25 3.00 11.70
C ASP A 45 -7.38 2.30 12.78
N GLN A 46 -7.85 1.17 13.31
CA GLN A 46 -7.18 0.42 14.38
C GLN A 46 -5.82 -0.17 13.98
N PHE A 47 -5.49 -0.19 12.68
CA PHE A 47 -4.22 -0.67 12.19
C PHE A 47 -3.19 0.45 12.06
N ASP A 48 -3.52 1.70 12.40
CA ASP A 48 -2.58 2.81 12.49
C ASP A 48 -1.94 2.87 13.88
N ARG A 49 -0.91 2.04 14.06
CA ARG A 49 -0.22 1.77 15.33
C ARG A 49 1.24 2.24 15.29
N ASP A 50 1.90 2.24 16.44
CA ASP A 50 3.32 2.63 16.56
C ASP A 50 4.27 1.67 15.78
N ASP A 51 3.84 0.47 15.40
CA ASP A 51 4.60 -0.48 14.55
C ASP A 51 4.20 -0.44 13.07
N THR A 52 3.41 0.54 12.66
CA THR A 52 2.92 0.65 11.28
C THR A 52 3.94 1.36 10.43
N VAL A 53 4.31 0.74 9.31
CA VAL A 53 5.22 1.35 8.35
C VAL A 53 4.38 2.09 7.30
N TYR A 54 4.76 3.32 7.03
CA TYR A 54 4.12 4.16 6.01
C TYR A 54 5.10 4.51 4.92
N VAL A 55 4.68 4.34 3.68
CA VAL A 55 5.35 4.93 2.53
C VAL A 55 4.47 6.05 2.05
N PHE A 56 5.02 7.23 1.78
CA PHE A 56 4.26 8.37 1.28
C PHE A 56 5.05 9.14 0.23
N ALA A 57 4.34 9.83 -0.65
CA ALA A 57 4.92 10.64 -1.69
C ALA A 57 4.49 12.10 -1.54
N ARG A 58 5.42 13.01 -1.79
CA ARG A 58 5.13 14.44 -1.94
C ARG A 58 5.43 14.92 -3.34
N ASN A 59 4.67 15.89 -3.79
CA ASN A 59 4.85 16.53 -5.06
C ASN A 59 5.89 17.66 -5.01
N ALA A 60 6.07 18.40 -6.11
CA ALA A 60 7.05 19.49 -6.17
C ALA A 60 6.69 20.66 -5.23
N GLY A 61 5.40 20.87 -4.96
CA GLY A 61 4.90 21.85 -3.99
C GLY A 61 5.00 21.41 -2.53
N GLY A 62 5.38 20.15 -2.27
CA GLY A 62 5.46 19.57 -0.93
C GLY A 62 4.14 18.96 -0.43
N ASP A 63 3.07 18.99 -1.22
CA ASP A 63 1.80 18.37 -0.87
C ASP A 63 1.88 16.85 -1.03
N MET A 64 1.17 16.12 -0.15
CA MET A 64 1.08 14.68 -0.24
C MET A 64 0.29 14.27 -1.49
N CYS A 65 0.90 13.44 -2.33
CA CYS A 65 0.34 12.95 -3.59
C CYS A 65 0.31 11.41 -3.66
N GLY A 66 0.69 10.71 -2.58
CA GLY A 66 0.59 9.26 -2.51
C GLY A 66 0.82 8.75 -1.10
N CYS A 67 0.20 7.62 -0.78
CA CYS A 67 0.40 6.90 0.47
C CYS A 67 0.24 5.40 0.31
N ALA A 68 0.88 4.66 1.21
CA ALA A 68 0.72 3.23 1.40
C ALA A 68 1.00 2.88 2.85
N ARG A 69 0.37 1.83 3.34
CA ARG A 69 0.56 1.29 4.68
C ARG A 69 1.04 -0.15 4.59
N LEU A 70 2.09 -0.47 5.34
CA LEU A 70 2.69 -1.79 5.48
C LEU A 70 2.49 -2.30 6.91
N LEU A 71 1.97 -3.52 7.05
CA LEU A 71 1.69 -4.16 8.35
C LEU A 71 2.30 -5.56 8.39
N PRO A 72 3.01 -5.95 9.46
CA PRO A 72 3.56 -7.30 9.57
C PRO A 72 2.43 -8.32 9.77
N THR A 73 2.41 -9.41 8.99
CA THR A 73 1.36 -10.44 9.14
C THR A 73 1.46 -11.25 10.43
N THR A 74 2.56 -11.09 11.18
CA THR A 74 2.73 -11.63 12.54
C THR A 74 1.92 -10.88 13.61
N ARG A 75 1.27 -9.77 13.25
CA ARG A 75 0.37 -8.96 14.09
C ARG A 75 -1.01 -8.83 13.42
N PRO A 76 -2.03 -8.26 14.08
CA PRO A 76 -3.30 -8.00 13.42
C PRO A 76 -3.16 -7.10 12.18
N TYR A 77 -3.78 -7.52 11.07
CA TYR A 77 -3.77 -6.83 9.77
C TYR A 77 -5.15 -6.89 9.12
N LEU A 78 -5.43 -5.97 8.19
CA LEU A 78 -6.78 -5.66 7.70
C LEU A 78 -7.45 -6.85 7.03
N LEU A 79 -6.75 -7.55 6.14
CA LEU A 79 -7.25 -8.70 5.40
C LEU A 79 -7.66 -9.83 6.34
N LYS A 80 -6.83 -10.17 7.33
CA LYS A 80 -7.19 -11.20 8.34
C LYS A 80 -8.35 -10.80 9.23
N SER A 81 -8.44 -9.51 9.57
CA SER A 81 -9.45 -9.04 10.54
C SER A 81 -10.81 -8.75 9.91
N LEU A 82 -10.86 -8.25 8.66
CA LEU A 82 -12.08 -7.71 8.07
C LEU A 82 -12.48 -8.38 6.75
N PHE A 83 -11.54 -9.04 6.05
CA PHE A 83 -11.76 -9.57 4.70
C PHE A 83 -11.22 -10.99 4.55
N ALA A 84 -11.24 -11.77 5.62
CA ALA A 84 -10.69 -13.12 5.68
C ALA A 84 -11.31 -14.04 4.62
N ASP A 85 -12.57 -13.78 4.28
CA ASP A 85 -13.34 -14.52 3.29
C ASP A 85 -12.90 -14.27 1.84
N LEU A 86 -12.02 -13.29 1.57
CA LEU A 86 -11.43 -13.07 0.24
C LEU A 86 -10.31 -14.07 -0.11
N ILE A 87 -9.78 -14.79 0.88
CA ILE A 87 -8.80 -15.86 0.66
C ILE A 87 -9.52 -17.12 0.17
N ALA A 88 -8.89 -17.89 -0.71
CA ALA A 88 -9.38 -19.20 -1.12
C ALA A 88 -9.54 -20.13 0.09
N GLU A 89 -10.59 -20.97 0.08
CA GLU A 89 -10.96 -21.80 1.24
C GLU A 89 -9.84 -22.75 1.72
N ASP A 90 -8.95 -23.15 0.81
CA ASP A 90 -7.82 -24.06 1.05
C ASP A 90 -6.51 -23.34 1.39
N MET A 91 -6.51 -22.00 1.43
CA MET A 91 -5.31 -21.21 1.68
C MET A 91 -5.34 -20.59 3.10
N PRO A 92 -4.30 -20.83 3.93
CA PRO A 92 -4.23 -20.20 5.24
C PRO A 92 -3.92 -18.70 5.12
N LEU A 93 -4.51 -17.90 6.00
CA LEU A 93 -4.11 -16.51 6.19
C LEU A 93 -2.65 -16.45 6.69
N PRO A 94 -1.78 -15.66 6.04
CA PRO A 94 -0.37 -15.62 6.40
C PRO A 94 -0.14 -15.11 7.81
N GLN A 95 0.85 -15.71 8.48
CA GLN A 95 1.39 -15.26 9.75
C GLN A 95 2.90 -15.50 9.73
N SER A 96 3.63 -14.66 8.99
CA SER A 96 5.06 -14.86 8.69
C SER A 96 5.83 -13.55 8.70
N ALA A 97 7.05 -13.57 9.24
CA ALA A 97 7.95 -12.41 9.18
C ALA A 97 8.37 -12.07 7.73
N ALA A 98 8.28 -13.04 6.82
CA ALA A 98 8.56 -12.85 5.40
C ALA A 98 7.35 -12.33 4.58
N VAL A 99 6.21 -12.07 5.24
CA VAL A 99 5.00 -11.58 4.56
C VAL A 99 4.46 -10.35 5.27
N TRP A 100 4.24 -9.29 4.49
CA TRP A 100 3.65 -8.05 4.95
C TRP A 100 2.35 -7.76 4.22
N GLU A 101 1.39 -7.15 4.92
CA GLU A 101 0.19 -6.62 4.29
C GLU A 101 0.46 -5.23 3.71
N LEU A 102 0.05 -5.01 2.46
CA LEU A 102 -0.11 -3.70 1.84
C LEU A 102 -1.59 -3.26 1.92
N SER A 103 -1.84 -2.11 2.54
CA SER A 103 -3.16 -1.47 2.61
C SER A 103 -3.06 0.04 2.39
N ARG A 104 -4.20 0.73 2.24
CA ARG A 104 -4.28 2.20 2.02
C ARG A 104 -3.34 2.70 0.92
N PHE A 105 -3.21 1.92 -0.15
CA PHE A 105 -2.39 2.26 -1.31
C PHE A 105 -3.15 3.22 -2.24
N ALA A 106 -2.60 4.41 -2.43
CA ALA A 106 -3.10 5.42 -3.35
C ALA A 106 -1.96 6.29 -3.88
N ALA A 107 -2.08 6.72 -5.14
CA ALA A 107 -1.19 7.69 -5.75
C ALA A 107 -1.99 8.55 -6.73
N THR A 108 -1.75 9.85 -6.71
CA THR A 108 -2.39 10.86 -7.56
C THR A 108 -1.32 11.57 -8.36
N ASP A 109 -1.62 11.85 -9.63
CA ASP A 109 -0.78 12.71 -10.46
C ASP A 109 -1.09 14.19 -10.17
N ASP A 110 -0.08 15.05 -10.28
CA ASP A 110 -0.20 16.48 -9.98
C ASP A 110 -1.05 17.23 -11.01
N ASP A 111 -1.09 16.74 -12.25
CA ASP A 111 -1.67 17.48 -13.37
C ASP A 111 -3.20 17.44 -13.45
N GLY A 112 -3.89 16.74 -12.54
CA GLY A 112 -5.36 16.74 -12.43
C GLY A 112 -6.14 16.26 -13.68
N GLY A 113 -5.46 15.96 -14.78
CA GLY A 113 -6.01 15.34 -15.98
C GLY A 113 -6.06 13.83 -15.85
N PRO A 114 -6.64 13.12 -16.83
CA PRO A 114 -6.51 11.66 -16.97
C PRO A 114 -5.07 11.30 -17.39
N GLY A 115 -4.08 11.67 -16.56
CA GLY A 115 -2.72 11.18 -16.63
C GLY A 115 -2.71 9.68 -16.40
N ASN A 116 -1.78 8.98 -17.04
CA ASN A 116 -1.69 7.53 -16.94
C ASN A 116 -1.49 7.16 -15.46
N ALA A 117 -2.49 6.60 -14.78
CA ALA A 117 -2.44 6.22 -13.36
C ALA A 117 -1.18 5.42 -13.00
N GLU A 118 -0.63 4.70 -13.98
CA GLU A 118 0.66 4.02 -13.92
C GLU A 118 1.83 4.93 -13.55
N TRP A 119 1.88 6.16 -14.07
CA TRP A 119 2.93 7.13 -13.80
C TRP A 119 3.03 7.48 -12.31
N ALA A 120 1.89 7.57 -11.64
CA ALA A 120 1.85 7.82 -10.21
C ALA A 120 2.01 6.52 -9.38
N VAL A 121 1.37 5.44 -9.82
CA VAL A 121 1.34 4.16 -9.10
C VAL A 121 2.70 3.44 -9.13
N ARG A 122 3.40 3.43 -10.27
CA ARG A 122 4.66 2.71 -10.42
C ARG A 122 5.76 3.18 -9.45
N PRO A 123 6.10 4.48 -9.32
CA PRO A 123 7.10 4.92 -8.35
C PRO A 123 6.66 4.70 -6.90
N MET A 124 5.37 4.85 -6.61
CA MET A 124 4.83 4.56 -5.28
C MET A 124 4.96 3.07 -4.92
N LEU A 125 4.65 2.18 -5.87
CA LEU A 125 4.77 0.73 -5.72
C LEU A 125 6.23 0.30 -5.63
N ALA A 126 7.14 0.93 -6.37
CA ALA A 126 8.58 0.71 -6.26
C ALA A 126 9.07 0.97 -4.83
N ALA A 127 8.74 2.13 -4.25
CA ALA A 127 9.12 2.47 -2.88
C ALA A 127 8.53 1.51 -1.83
N VAL A 128 7.29 1.04 -2.04
CA VAL A 128 6.65 0.03 -1.19
C VAL A 128 7.39 -1.30 -1.24
N VAL A 129 7.72 -1.78 -2.44
CA VAL A 129 8.42 -3.06 -2.63
C VAL A 129 9.85 -2.98 -2.08
N GLU A 130 10.57 -1.88 -2.34
CA GLU A 130 11.89 -1.65 -1.77
C GLU A 130 11.84 -1.69 -0.24
N CYS A 131 10.97 -0.89 0.38
CA CYS A 131 10.79 -0.84 1.84
C CYS A 131 10.48 -2.23 2.41
N ALA A 132 9.49 -2.94 1.86
CA ALA A 132 9.14 -4.27 2.32
C ALA A 132 10.30 -5.26 2.20
N ALA A 133 11.08 -5.19 1.12
CA ALA A 133 12.27 -6.02 0.94
C ALA A 133 13.35 -5.73 2.00
N GLN A 134 13.58 -4.46 2.36
CA GLN A 134 14.55 -4.09 3.41
C GLN A 134 14.10 -4.62 4.78
N LEU A 135 12.78 -4.66 5.02
CA LEU A 135 12.15 -5.26 6.20
C LEU A 135 12.15 -6.79 6.20
N GLY A 136 12.74 -7.44 5.18
CA GLY A 136 12.88 -8.88 5.07
C GLY A 136 11.66 -9.59 4.46
N ALA A 137 10.71 -8.86 3.89
CA ALA A 137 9.57 -9.44 3.20
C ALA A 137 10.02 -10.12 1.89
N ARG A 138 9.39 -11.25 1.57
CA ARG A 138 9.49 -11.94 0.28
C ARG A 138 8.20 -11.81 -0.54
N GLN A 139 7.09 -11.50 0.12
CA GLN A 139 5.80 -11.31 -0.52
C GLN A 139 5.02 -10.23 0.21
N LEU A 140 4.22 -9.49 -0.55
CA LEU A 140 3.16 -8.64 -0.03
C LEU A 140 1.80 -9.29 -0.28
N ILE A 141 0.87 -9.08 0.63
CA ILE A 141 -0.54 -9.44 0.44
C ILE A 141 -1.43 -8.22 0.71
N GLY A 142 -2.58 -8.10 0.05
CA GLY A 142 -3.51 -7.05 0.41
C GLY A 142 -4.84 -7.16 -0.29
N VAL A 143 -5.85 -6.51 0.28
CA VAL A 143 -7.12 -6.28 -0.41
C VAL A 143 -6.94 -5.12 -1.37
N THR A 144 -7.19 -5.35 -2.65
CA THR A 144 -7.07 -4.33 -3.70
C THR A 144 -8.28 -4.34 -4.61
N PHE A 145 -8.56 -3.21 -5.27
CA PHE A 145 -9.56 -3.20 -6.33
C PHE A 145 -9.09 -4.05 -7.50
N ALA A 146 -10.01 -4.74 -8.16
CA ALA A 146 -9.71 -5.48 -9.38
C ALA A 146 -9.14 -4.56 -10.50
N SER A 147 -9.44 -3.26 -10.47
CA SER A 147 -8.83 -2.27 -11.37
C SER A 147 -7.35 -2.03 -11.07
N MET A 148 -6.98 -1.95 -9.79
CA MET A 148 -5.59 -1.80 -9.35
C MET A 148 -4.80 -3.09 -9.61
N GLU A 149 -5.40 -4.27 -9.40
CA GLU A 149 -4.80 -5.55 -9.83
C GLU A 149 -4.45 -5.54 -11.32
N ARG A 150 -5.37 -5.10 -12.19
CA ARG A 150 -5.11 -4.99 -13.63
C ARG A 150 -3.95 -4.04 -13.94
N LEU A 151 -3.85 -2.93 -13.19
CA LEU A 151 -2.75 -2.00 -13.33
C LEU A 151 -1.40 -2.62 -12.90
N PHE A 152 -1.36 -3.36 -11.79
CA PHE A 152 -0.18 -4.11 -11.36
C PHE A 152 0.31 -5.08 -12.44
N ARG A 153 -0.61 -5.83 -13.05
CA ARG A 153 -0.27 -6.73 -14.16
C ARG A 153 0.24 -5.98 -15.39
N ARG A 154 -0.29 -4.79 -15.67
CA ARG A 154 0.17 -3.94 -16.79
C ARG A 154 1.57 -3.36 -16.54
N ILE A 155 1.88 -2.99 -15.30
CA ILE A 155 3.24 -2.59 -14.88
C ILE A 155 4.23 -3.76 -15.05
N GLY A 156 3.75 -5.01 -14.94
CA GLY A 156 4.53 -6.21 -15.17
C GLY A 156 5.03 -6.90 -13.88
N ILE A 157 4.61 -6.43 -12.70
CA ILE A 157 4.97 -7.06 -11.43
C ILE A 157 4.36 -8.46 -11.31
N HIS A 158 4.96 -9.29 -10.47
CA HIS A 158 4.49 -10.65 -10.22
C HIS A 158 3.30 -10.65 -9.24
N ALA A 159 2.15 -10.17 -9.70
CA ALA A 159 0.91 -10.10 -8.94
C ALA A 159 -0.02 -11.27 -9.28
N HIS A 160 -0.53 -11.97 -8.27
CA HIS A 160 -1.47 -13.08 -8.44
C HIS A 160 -2.51 -13.11 -7.32
N ARG A 161 -3.67 -13.72 -7.58
CA ARG A 161 -4.79 -13.70 -6.63
C ARG A 161 -4.58 -14.71 -5.50
N ALA A 162 -4.96 -14.33 -4.29
CA ALA A 162 -5.06 -15.21 -3.12
C ALA A 162 -6.45 -15.85 -2.98
N GLY A 163 -7.41 -15.45 -3.82
CA GLY A 163 -8.77 -15.98 -3.86
C GLY A 163 -9.62 -15.32 -4.95
N PRO A 164 -10.89 -15.75 -5.13
CA PRO A 164 -11.78 -15.17 -6.13
C PRO A 164 -12.16 -13.72 -5.76
N PRO A 165 -12.43 -12.86 -6.75
CA PRO A 165 -12.87 -11.50 -6.49
C PRO A 165 -14.30 -11.49 -5.90
N LYS A 166 -14.59 -10.51 -5.03
CA LYS A 166 -15.93 -10.31 -4.45
C LYS A 166 -16.38 -8.86 -4.56
N GLN A 167 -17.69 -8.66 -4.50
CA GLN A 167 -18.29 -7.33 -4.42
C GLN A 167 -18.34 -6.90 -2.95
N VAL A 168 -17.76 -5.74 -2.64
CA VAL A 168 -17.87 -5.08 -1.34
C VAL A 168 -18.32 -3.65 -1.62
N ASP A 169 -19.48 -3.27 -1.10
CA ASP A 169 -20.08 -1.93 -1.28
C ASP A 169 -20.11 -1.47 -2.74
N GLY A 170 -20.49 -2.38 -3.65
CA GLY A 170 -20.58 -2.12 -5.10
C GLY A 170 -19.23 -2.04 -5.83
N ARG A 171 -18.12 -2.39 -5.17
CA ARG A 171 -16.78 -2.40 -5.73
C ARG A 171 -16.22 -3.82 -5.79
N LEU A 172 -15.67 -4.18 -6.94
CA LEU A 172 -15.01 -5.47 -7.12
C LEU A 172 -13.61 -5.42 -6.52
N VAL A 173 -13.42 -6.16 -5.42
CA VAL A 173 -12.15 -6.31 -4.69
C VAL A 173 -11.62 -7.73 -4.80
N VAL A 174 -10.32 -7.88 -4.56
CA VAL A 174 -9.63 -9.18 -4.54
C VAL A 174 -8.50 -9.14 -3.51
N ALA A 175 -8.25 -10.27 -2.84
CA ALA A 175 -7.01 -10.47 -2.12
C ALA A 175 -5.89 -10.80 -3.13
N CYS A 176 -4.84 -10.00 -3.16
CA CYS A 176 -3.76 -10.07 -4.14
C CYS A 176 -2.42 -10.26 -3.44
N TRP A 177 -1.66 -11.24 -3.91
CA TRP A 177 -0.24 -11.41 -3.64
C TRP A 177 0.58 -10.58 -4.61
N ILE A 178 1.74 -10.11 -4.15
CA ILE A 178 2.82 -9.55 -4.97
C ILE A 178 4.12 -10.21 -4.50
N ASP A 179 4.77 -10.96 -5.37
CA ASP A 179 6.06 -11.56 -5.06
C ASP A 179 7.17 -10.53 -5.18
N ILE A 180 8.04 -10.48 -4.16
CA ILE A 180 9.23 -9.63 -4.14
C ILE A 180 10.38 -10.45 -4.73
N ASP A 181 10.42 -10.47 -6.05
CA ASP A 181 11.31 -11.30 -6.85
C ASP A 181 11.96 -10.49 -7.99
N PRO A 182 12.87 -11.11 -8.76
CA PRO A 182 13.52 -10.41 -9.88
C PRO A 182 12.55 -9.86 -10.93
N GLN A 183 11.39 -10.49 -11.15
CA GLN A 183 10.40 -9.98 -12.10
C GLN A 183 9.81 -8.66 -11.58
N THR A 184 9.37 -8.63 -10.32
CA THR A 184 8.83 -7.43 -9.70
C THR A 184 9.88 -6.32 -9.62
N PHE A 185 11.12 -6.63 -9.27
CA PHE A 185 12.21 -5.64 -9.26
C PHE A 185 12.47 -5.05 -10.65
N ALA A 186 12.57 -5.89 -11.69
CA ALA A 186 12.79 -5.43 -13.06
C ALA A 186 11.62 -4.55 -13.55
N ALA A 187 10.38 -4.96 -13.28
CA ALA A 187 9.19 -4.19 -13.64
C ALA A 187 9.15 -2.81 -12.96
N LEU A 188 9.66 -2.70 -11.73
CA LEU A 188 9.68 -1.46 -10.96
C LEU A 188 10.97 -0.64 -11.13
N GLY A 189 11.97 -1.16 -11.84
CA GLY A 189 13.27 -0.49 -11.99
C GLY A 189 14.06 -0.45 -10.68
N ILE A 190 13.88 -1.44 -9.81
CA ILE A 190 14.58 -1.57 -8.53
C ILE A 190 15.86 -2.35 -8.78
N GLU A 191 17.01 -1.75 -8.44
CA GLU A 191 18.28 -2.46 -8.49
C GLU A 191 18.41 -3.40 -7.28
N PRO A 192 18.76 -4.70 -7.46
CA PRO A 192 18.83 -5.69 -6.38
C PRO A 192 19.77 -5.32 -5.21
N GLY A 193 20.68 -4.34 -5.40
CA GLY A 193 21.60 -3.85 -4.37
C GLY A 193 21.15 -2.59 -3.63
N GLN A 194 20.02 -1.97 -4.01
CA GLN A 194 19.55 -0.69 -3.44
C GLN A 194 18.63 -0.89 -2.23
N ALA A 195 17.94 -2.03 -2.15
CA ALA A 195 17.09 -2.44 -1.02
C ALA A 195 17.85 -2.66 0.30
N ALA A 196 19.18 -2.54 0.32
CA ALA A 196 20.00 -2.64 1.53
C ALA A 196 20.70 -1.32 1.92
N ARG A 197 20.49 -0.21 1.20
CA ARG A 197 21.38 0.97 1.27
C ARG A 197 20.78 2.28 1.80
N GLN A 198 19.49 2.38 2.11
CA GLN A 198 18.89 3.67 2.53
C GLN A 198 18.69 3.87 4.04
N ALA A 199 19.06 2.90 4.89
CA ALA A 199 19.03 3.07 6.36
C ALA A 199 20.23 3.88 6.94
N ILE A 200 21.08 4.49 6.12
CA ILE A 200 22.22 5.32 6.58
C ILE A 200 22.31 6.59 5.72
N ALA A 201 21.27 7.42 5.71
CA ALA A 201 21.35 8.82 5.29
C ALA A 201 20.09 9.63 5.66
N ALA A 202 19.83 9.83 6.95
CA ALA A 202 19.26 11.05 7.54
C ALA A 202 19.20 10.91 9.06
#